data_AF-A0A9E3ZIY8-F1
#
_entry.id   AF-A0A9E3ZIY8-F1
#
_cell.length_a   1.000
_cell.length_b   1.000
_cell.length_c   1.000
_cell.angle_alpha   90.00
_cell.angle_beta   90.00
_cell.angle_gamma   90.00
#
_symmetry.space_group_name_H-M   'P 1'
#
loop_
_entity.id
_entity.type
_entity.pdbx_description
1 polymer ?
#
loop_
_entity_poly.entity_id
_entity_poly.type
_entity_poly.pdbx_seq_one_letter_code
_entity_poly.pdbx_strand_id
1 'polypeptide(L)'
;ARLGNYGFTGLAAGTYGVIFTAPTGVLACKSLVNDNVGPDDSIDSDAIGNTTLSTIDNIVVTPGNDTPDNDAGAELGNGNPTPDPDAVHACYDEAVTADVLANDTDPENDTLSIKAINGQAIAVGDPILIAGISVTLNGDGTLTFNAFGKNGPLAHLLAGEEETRQYTYTVDDGNGGMATTTVDVTFCGATDTLEKVAQLVDGSALTFKAIDNNWDNDYPDSGWENDFDFDRADEAYTLEVFTDASGLLTGVFEFAYCLAFYDHAILGPQQDFVDGHIVNNKALTFATAYVAVDDSVPTGELENLGYNGMTGKENLDLVQWIINQGFTTVDNGSLDAGGATTTGVNYTDAEIQAAIWALTDGKQIEQKTGLEDGIFLADPILGTVENVQEILAAAAQHEGYAPSIENGDIVGVGFNVTSPDGNQPFIVGYDLFEDCIC
;
A
#
# COMPACT_ATOMS: atom_id res chain seq x y z
N ALA A 1 -45.24 -20.53 -4.57
CA ALA A 1 -46.28 -20.52 -3.52
C ALA A 1 -45.97 -21.57 -2.46
N ARG A 2 -45.66 -21.18 -1.21
CA ARG A 2 -45.75 -22.10 -0.07
C ARG A 2 -47.19 -21.99 0.44
N LEU A 3 -48.01 -22.98 0.08
CA LEU A 3 -49.42 -23.09 0.48
C LEU A 3 -49.53 -23.15 2.01
N GLY A 4 -50.45 -22.39 2.58
CA GLY A 4 -50.76 -22.43 4.02
C GLY A 4 -51.68 -23.59 4.33
N ASN A 5 -51.15 -24.74 4.74
CA ASN A 5 -52.00 -25.89 5.12
C ASN A 5 -52.40 -25.80 6.60
N TYR A 6 -53.66 -25.50 6.87
CA TYR A 6 -54.21 -25.50 8.24
C TYR A 6 -54.96 -26.79 8.52
N GLY A 7 -54.45 -27.61 9.44
CA GLY A 7 -55.09 -28.86 9.89
C GLY A 7 -55.75 -28.71 11.25
N PHE A 8 -57.04 -29.02 11.36
CA PHE A 8 -57.79 -29.02 12.62
C PHE A 8 -58.04 -30.44 13.10
N THR A 9 -57.48 -30.81 14.27
CA THR A 9 -57.64 -32.17 14.84
C THR A 9 -58.45 -32.15 16.13
N GLY A 10 -59.11 -33.27 16.46
CA GLY A 10 -59.86 -33.43 17.71
C GLY A 10 -61.24 -32.75 17.75
N LEU A 11 -61.73 -32.24 16.62
CA LEU A 11 -63.09 -31.70 16.50
C LEU A 11 -64.12 -32.83 16.41
N ALA A 12 -65.26 -32.65 17.09
CA ALA A 12 -66.43 -33.50 16.86
C ALA A 12 -66.98 -33.25 15.45
N ALA A 13 -67.65 -34.23 14.86
CA ALA A 13 -68.31 -34.04 13.56
C ALA A 13 -69.32 -32.87 13.64
N GLY A 14 -69.24 -31.95 12.69
CA GLY A 14 -70.01 -30.70 12.70
C GLY A 14 -69.56 -29.70 11.65
N THR A 15 -70.23 -28.55 11.59
CA THR A 15 -69.88 -27.42 10.72
C THR A 15 -69.21 -26.33 11.55
N TYR A 16 -68.08 -25.81 11.06
CA TYR A 16 -67.25 -24.83 11.75
C TYR A 16 -66.98 -23.63 10.85
N GLY A 17 -66.52 -22.53 11.47
CA GLY A 17 -65.92 -21.39 10.78
C GLY A 17 -64.56 -21.07 11.38
N VAL A 18 -63.66 -20.53 10.56
CA VAL A 18 -62.31 -20.11 10.95
C VAL A 18 -62.20 -18.62 10.79
N ILE A 19 -61.63 -17.94 11.79
CA ILE A 19 -61.39 -16.51 11.78
C ILE A 19 -59.89 -16.29 11.78
N PHE A 20 -59.39 -15.59 10.77
CA PHE A 20 -58.02 -15.11 10.72
C PHE A 20 -57.98 -13.66 11.21
N THR A 21 -57.10 -13.41 12.16
CA THR A 21 -56.75 -12.06 12.61
C THR A 21 -55.30 -11.85 12.28
N ALA A 22 -54.96 -10.79 11.56
CA ALA A 22 -53.57 -10.51 11.21
C ALA A 22 -52.76 -10.26 12.49
N PRO A 23 -51.77 -11.10 12.83
CA PRO A 23 -50.83 -10.76 13.88
C PRO A 23 -49.96 -9.60 13.39
N THR A 24 -49.58 -8.70 14.29
CA THR A 24 -48.69 -7.57 13.95
C THR A 24 -47.40 -8.10 13.29
N GLY A 25 -47.11 -7.68 12.05
CA GLY A 25 -45.88 -8.04 11.33
C GLY A 25 -45.97 -9.24 10.37
N VAL A 26 -47.11 -9.94 10.27
CA VAL A 26 -47.22 -11.15 9.39
C VAL A 26 -47.30 -10.82 7.89
N LEU A 27 -47.66 -9.59 7.53
CA LEU A 27 -47.67 -9.12 6.14
C LEU A 27 -46.38 -8.40 5.72
N ALA A 28 -45.33 -8.38 6.55
CA ALA A 28 -44.03 -7.92 6.10
C ALA A 28 -43.56 -8.83 4.94
N CYS A 29 -43.33 -8.23 3.77
CA CYS A 29 -42.97 -8.92 2.52
C CYS A 29 -44.01 -9.94 2.02
N LYS A 30 -45.30 -9.75 2.37
CA LYS A 30 -46.39 -10.58 1.84
C LYS A 30 -47.52 -9.72 1.27
N SER A 31 -48.13 -10.20 0.20
CA SER A 31 -49.33 -9.64 -0.41
C SER A 31 -50.52 -10.55 -0.14
N LEU A 32 -51.73 -9.98 -0.02
CA LEU A 32 -52.95 -10.79 -0.02
C LEU A 32 -53.39 -11.05 -1.46
N VAL A 33 -53.72 -12.29 -1.79
CA VAL A 33 -54.38 -12.65 -3.05
C VAL A 33 -55.87 -12.32 -2.96
N ASN A 34 -56.52 -12.09 -4.11
CA ASN A 34 -57.93 -11.70 -4.16
C ASN A 34 -58.86 -12.87 -3.73
N ASP A 35 -60.03 -12.54 -3.18
CA ASP A 35 -61.06 -13.50 -2.75
C ASP A 35 -61.55 -14.41 -3.90
N ASN A 36 -61.49 -15.73 -3.68
CA ASN A 36 -62.15 -16.84 -4.38
C ASN A 36 -62.50 -16.66 -5.88
N VAL A 37 -61.65 -17.19 -6.75
CA VAL A 37 -61.88 -17.47 -8.17
C VAL A 37 -61.78 -18.99 -8.46
N GLY A 38 -62.50 -19.83 -7.71
CA GLY A 38 -62.66 -21.25 -8.04
C GLY A 38 -62.09 -22.21 -6.98
N PRO A 39 -61.73 -23.45 -7.37
CA PRO A 39 -61.19 -24.48 -6.47
C PRO A 39 -59.66 -24.65 -6.63
N ASP A 40 -58.93 -23.59 -6.95
CA ASP A 40 -57.48 -23.65 -7.21
C ASP A 40 -56.71 -22.74 -6.25
N ASP A 41 -56.44 -23.30 -5.09
CA ASP A 41 -55.77 -22.72 -3.91
C ASP A 41 -54.31 -22.34 -4.18
N SER A 42 -53.83 -22.50 -5.42
CA SER A 42 -52.57 -21.93 -5.87
C SER A 42 -52.68 -20.47 -6.34
N ILE A 43 -53.90 -19.92 -6.43
CA ILE A 43 -54.18 -18.63 -7.09
C ILE A 43 -55.06 -17.68 -6.25
N ASP A 44 -55.85 -18.17 -5.30
CA ASP A 44 -56.83 -17.38 -4.56
C ASP A 44 -56.92 -17.68 -3.05
N SER A 45 -57.67 -16.85 -2.33
CA SER A 45 -57.93 -16.98 -0.89
C SER A 45 -59.26 -17.69 -0.63
N ASP A 46 -59.27 -18.68 0.28
CA ASP A 46 -60.50 -19.26 0.85
C ASP A 46 -61.18 -18.32 1.85
N ALA A 47 -60.38 -17.53 2.55
CA ALA A 47 -60.87 -16.57 3.53
C ALA A 47 -61.43 -15.32 2.83
N ILE A 48 -62.66 -14.95 3.19
CA ILE A 48 -63.33 -13.74 2.69
C ILE A 48 -63.22 -12.64 3.75
N GLY A 49 -62.82 -11.43 3.38
CA GLY A 49 -62.76 -10.30 4.33
C GLY A 49 -61.75 -9.21 3.96
N ASN A 50 -61.00 -8.73 4.95
CA ASN A 50 -59.97 -7.71 4.76
C ASN A 50 -58.68 -8.04 5.56
N THR A 51 -57.67 -7.19 5.44
CA THR A 51 -56.36 -7.33 6.08
C THR A 51 -56.38 -7.36 7.62
N THR A 52 -57.50 -7.00 8.25
CA THR A 52 -57.65 -6.99 9.72
C THR A 52 -58.43 -8.21 10.21
N LEU A 53 -59.39 -8.68 9.42
CA LEU A 53 -60.28 -9.78 9.75
C LEU A 53 -60.77 -10.47 8.47
N SER A 54 -60.46 -11.75 8.31
CA SER A 54 -61.01 -12.60 7.24
C SER A 54 -61.54 -13.91 7.81
N THR A 55 -62.53 -14.50 7.14
CA THR A 55 -63.27 -15.66 7.65
C THR A 55 -63.52 -16.70 6.57
N ILE A 56 -63.41 -17.97 6.94
CA ILE A 56 -63.92 -19.10 6.16
C ILE A 56 -65.14 -19.65 6.89
N ASP A 57 -66.28 -19.68 6.20
CA ASP A 57 -67.53 -20.21 6.73
C ASP A 57 -67.83 -21.61 6.17
N ASN A 58 -68.64 -22.37 6.88
CA ASN A 58 -69.23 -23.65 6.44
C ASN A 58 -68.23 -24.79 6.21
N ILE A 59 -67.13 -24.86 6.96
CA ILE A 59 -66.21 -26.00 6.91
C ILE A 59 -66.89 -27.23 7.52
N VAL A 60 -67.14 -28.26 6.71
CA VAL A 60 -67.83 -29.49 7.14
C VAL A 60 -66.82 -30.54 7.57
N VAL A 61 -66.79 -30.85 8.87
CA VAL A 61 -65.94 -31.91 9.44
C VAL A 61 -66.76 -33.20 9.59
N THR A 62 -66.31 -34.28 8.94
CA THR A 62 -66.91 -35.62 9.03
C THR A 62 -65.91 -36.62 9.63
N PRO A 63 -66.39 -37.70 10.30
CA PRO A 63 -65.49 -38.66 10.93
C PRO A 63 -64.53 -39.31 9.92
N GLY A 64 -63.22 -39.14 10.16
CA GLY A 64 -62.15 -39.74 9.33
C GLY A 64 -61.76 -38.94 8.09
N ASN A 65 -62.30 -37.74 7.87
CA ASN A 65 -61.93 -36.87 6.76
C ASN A 65 -60.90 -35.80 7.20
N ASP A 66 -59.97 -35.49 6.31
CA ASP A 66 -59.04 -34.36 6.42
C ASP A 66 -59.44 -33.28 5.41
N THR A 67 -59.37 -32.00 5.79
CA THR A 67 -59.73 -30.85 4.94
C THR A 67 -58.59 -29.82 4.96
N PRO A 68 -57.44 -30.11 4.33
CA PRO A 68 -56.23 -29.30 4.40
C PRO A 68 -56.26 -28.02 3.54
N ASP A 69 -57.37 -27.80 2.83
CA ASP A 69 -57.57 -26.78 1.79
C ASP A 69 -57.66 -25.33 2.33
N ASN A 70 -58.13 -25.16 3.57
CA ASN A 70 -58.40 -23.85 4.15
C ASN A 70 -57.16 -22.93 4.22
N ASP A 71 -57.11 -21.86 3.43
CA ASP A 71 -56.05 -20.86 3.51
C ASP A 71 -56.53 -19.41 3.77
N ALA A 72 -55.60 -18.55 4.16
CA ALA A 72 -55.87 -17.14 4.44
C ALA A 72 -55.44 -16.19 3.29
N GLY A 73 -55.01 -16.73 2.16
CA GLY A 73 -54.66 -15.95 0.96
C GLY A 73 -53.43 -15.05 1.08
N ALA A 74 -52.36 -15.45 1.75
CA ALA A 74 -51.13 -14.65 1.83
C ALA A 74 -50.00 -15.25 0.97
N GLU A 75 -49.61 -14.54 -0.09
CA GLU A 75 -48.44 -14.86 -0.91
C GLU A 75 -47.22 -14.05 -0.49
N LEU A 76 -46.02 -14.55 -0.78
CA LEU A 76 -44.81 -13.71 -0.70
C LEU A 76 -44.95 -12.59 -1.73
N GLY A 77 -44.90 -11.35 -1.28
CA GLY A 77 -44.82 -10.21 -2.18
C GLY A 77 -43.41 -10.08 -2.73
N ASN A 78 -43.21 -9.21 -3.72
CA ASN A 78 -41.88 -8.83 -4.14
C ASN A 78 -41.39 -7.66 -3.29
N GLY A 79 -40.53 -7.94 -2.31
CA GLY A 79 -39.81 -6.94 -1.55
C GLY A 79 -38.85 -6.17 -2.46
N ASN A 80 -38.34 -5.03 -1.97
CA ASN A 80 -37.19 -4.42 -2.63
C ASN A 80 -35.92 -5.08 -2.07
N PRO A 81 -34.84 -5.13 -2.87
CA PRO A 81 -33.53 -5.49 -2.35
C PRO A 81 -33.11 -4.53 -1.24
N THR A 82 -32.27 -5.01 -0.32
CA THR A 82 -31.61 -4.25 0.74
C THR A 82 -30.11 -4.22 0.45
N PRO A 83 -29.64 -3.22 -0.32
CA PRO A 83 -28.24 -3.11 -0.65
C PRO A 83 -27.47 -2.34 0.42
N ASP A 84 -26.25 -2.78 0.72
CA ASP A 84 -25.36 -2.21 1.74
C ASP A 84 -24.20 -1.45 1.09
N PRO A 85 -23.71 -0.33 1.65
CA PRO A 85 -22.61 0.42 1.05
C PRO A 85 -21.29 -0.36 0.98
N ASP A 86 -20.53 -0.11 -0.09
CA ASP A 86 -19.21 -0.72 -0.32
C ASP A 86 -18.06 0.29 -0.32
N ALA A 87 -16.84 -0.23 -0.15
CA ALA A 87 -15.62 0.53 -0.35
C ALA A 87 -14.53 -0.32 -1.00
N VAL A 88 -13.77 0.27 -1.93
CA VAL A 88 -12.59 -0.36 -2.56
C VAL A 88 -11.48 0.68 -2.75
N HIS A 89 -10.23 0.21 -2.81
CA HIS A 89 -9.04 1.05 -2.99
C HIS A 89 -8.24 0.62 -4.22
N ALA A 90 -7.58 1.56 -4.89
CA ALA A 90 -6.77 1.32 -6.08
C ALA A 90 -5.69 2.37 -6.28
N CYS A 91 -4.59 2.02 -6.94
CA CYS A 91 -3.73 3.02 -7.57
C CYS A 91 -4.46 3.70 -8.74
N TYR A 92 -4.21 4.99 -8.97
CA TYR A 92 -4.87 5.71 -10.07
C TYR A 92 -4.50 5.18 -11.47
N ASP A 93 -3.40 4.44 -11.61
CA ASP A 93 -2.97 3.81 -12.86
C ASP A 93 -3.37 2.35 -13.01
N GLU A 94 -4.09 1.81 -12.03
CA GLU A 94 -4.65 0.46 -12.08
C GLU A 94 -6.17 0.46 -12.17
N ALA A 95 -6.72 -0.66 -12.64
CA ALA A 95 -8.15 -0.91 -12.60
C ALA A 95 -8.48 -1.73 -11.36
N VAL A 96 -9.53 -1.36 -10.64
CA VAL A 96 -10.01 -2.10 -9.46
C VAL A 96 -11.38 -2.69 -9.74
N THR A 97 -11.60 -3.91 -9.28
CA THR A 97 -12.89 -4.61 -9.38
C THR A 97 -13.53 -4.74 -8.00
N ALA A 98 -14.80 -4.37 -7.90
CA ALA A 98 -15.62 -4.45 -6.70
C ALA A 98 -16.81 -5.40 -6.93
N ASP A 99 -17.00 -6.35 -6.02
CA ASP A 99 -18.21 -7.16 -5.94
C ASP A 99 -19.23 -6.48 -5.01
N VAL A 100 -19.91 -5.47 -5.56
CA VAL A 100 -20.85 -4.59 -4.83
C VAL A 100 -22.19 -5.26 -4.50
N LEU A 101 -22.37 -6.54 -4.85
CA LEU A 101 -23.57 -7.31 -4.51
C LEU A 101 -23.28 -8.36 -3.43
N ALA A 102 -22.03 -8.52 -2.99
CA ALA A 102 -21.62 -9.59 -2.08
C ALA A 102 -22.24 -9.50 -0.68
N ASN A 103 -22.53 -8.29 -0.22
CA ASN A 103 -23.16 -7.94 1.05
C ASN A 103 -24.67 -7.64 0.90
N ASP A 104 -25.17 -7.51 -0.33
CA ASP A 104 -26.56 -7.19 -0.59
C ASP A 104 -27.50 -8.37 -0.35
N THR A 105 -28.72 -8.09 0.11
CA THR A 105 -29.72 -9.13 0.37
C THR A 105 -31.06 -8.78 -0.24
N ASP A 106 -31.88 -9.81 -0.44
CA ASP A 106 -33.27 -9.68 -0.86
C ASP A 106 -34.18 -10.49 0.07
N PRO A 107 -35.35 -9.97 0.50
CA PRO A 107 -36.22 -10.69 1.43
C PRO A 107 -36.76 -12.02 0.87
N GLU A 108 -36.93 -12.11 -0.46
CA GLU A 108 -37.38 -13.29 -1.18
C GLU A 108 -36.19 -14.15 -1.66
N ASN A 109 -34.97 -13.65 -1.45
CA ASN A 109 -33.72 -14.28 -1.82
C ASN A 109 -33.56 -14.36 -3.35
N ASP A 110 -34.13 -13.37 -4.05
CA ASP A 110 -34.04 -13.22 -5.50
C ASP A 110 -32.60 -12.93 -5.95
N THR A 111 -32.32 -13.22 -7.23
CA THR A 111 -30.99 -12.99 -7.81
C THR A 111 -30.84 -11.51 -8.12
N LEU A 112 -29.87 -10.87 -7.49
CA LEU A 112 -29.61 -9.44 -7.63
C LEU A 112 -28.75 -9.14 -8.86
N SER A 113 -28.99 -7.96 -9.45
CA SER A 113 -28.22 -7.45 -10.58
C SER A 113 -28.09 -5.93 -10.54
N ILE A 114 -27.04 -5.40 -11.17
CA ILE A 114 -26.81 -3.95 -11.25
C ILE A 114 -27.50 -3.39 -12.50
N LYS A 115 -28.35 -2.38 -12.30
CA LYS A 115 -29.15 -1.76 -13.36
C LYS A 115 -28.58 -0.44 -13.87
N ALA A 116 -28.00 0.35 -12.97
CA ALA A 116 -27.54 1.69 -13.25
C ALA A 116 -26.47 2.14 -12.26
N ILE A 117 -25.60 3.05 -12.72
CA ILE A 117 -24.61 3.76 -11.89
C ILE A 117 -24.85 5.26 -12.05
N ASN A 118 -24.93 6.01 -10.95
CA ASN A 118 -25.28 7.44 -10.91
C ASN A 118 -26.57 7.76 -11.70
N GLY A 119 -27.54 6.84 -11.67
CA GLY A 119 -28.80 6.95 -12.41
C GLY A 119 -28.69 6.74 -13.92
N GLN A 120 -27.49 6.49 -14.45
CA GLN A 120 -27.26 6.13 -15.85
C GLN A 120 -27.31 4.60 -16.00
N ALA A 121 -28.15 4.12 -16.93
CA ALA A 121 -28.21 2.70 -17.24
C ALA A 121 -26.84 2.18 -17.72
N ILE A 122 -26.46 1.02 -17.22
CA ILE A 122 -25.20 0.33 -17.56
C ILE A 122 -25.53 -1.04 -18.14
N ALA A 123 -24.72 -1.51 -19.10
CA ALA A 123 -24.85 -2.84 -19.68
C ALA A 123 -23.54 -3.60 -19.53
N VAL A 124 -23.63 -4.94 -19.45
CA VAL A 124 -22.46 -5.81 -19.31
C VAL A 124 -21.50 -5.58 -20.48
N GLY A 125 -20.24 -5.30 -20.16
CA GLY A 125 -19.16 -5.08 -21.12
C GLY A 125 -19.14 -3.70 -21.81
N ASP A 126 -20.16 -2.87 -21.59
CA ASP A 126 -20.24 -1.52 -22.15
C ASP A 126 -19.90 -0.48 -21.07
N PRO A 127 -18.69 0.09 -21.08
CA PRO A 127 -18.28 1.05 -20.05
C PRO A 127 -19.03 2.37 -20.18
N ILE A 128 -19.29 2.99 -19.03
CA ILE A 128 -19.75 4.38 -18.94
C ILE A 128 -18.64 5.25 -18.34
N LEU A 129 -18.63 6.53 -18.68
CA LEU A 129 -17.64 7.48 -18.18
C LEU A 129 -18.29 8.48 -17.22
N ILE A 130 -17.82 8.49 -15.98
CA ILE A 130 -18.31 9.39 -14.93
C ILE A 130 -17.14 10.23 -14.45
N ALA A 131 -17.17 11.54 -14.71
CA ALA A 131 -16.09 12.47 -14.34
C ALA A 131 -14.68 12.03 -14.81
N GLY A 132 -14.59 11.28 -15.91
CA GLY A 132 -13.33 10.78 -16.44
C GLY A 132 -12.90 9.41 -15.92
N ILE A 133 -13.63 8.81 -14.97
CA ILE A 133 -13.43 7.43 -14.53
C ILE A 133 -14.34 6.50 -15.35
N SER A 134 -13.77 5.44 -15.90
CA SER A 134 -14.52 4.39 -16.59
C SER A 134 -15.10 3.42 -15.57
N VAL A 135 -16.40 3.15 -15.67
CA VAL A 135 -17.10 2.13 -14.87
C VAL A 135 -17.65 1.07 -15.81
N THR A 136 -17.26 -0.18 -15.61
CA THR A 136 -17.66 -1.32 -16.45
C THR A 136 -18.39 -2.34 -15.59
N LEU A 137 -19.57 -2.78 -16.03
CA LEU A 137 -20.25 -3.95 -15.46
C LEU A 137 -19.70 -5.22 -16.12
N ASN A 138 -19.15 -6.12 -15.32
CA ASN A 138 -18.58 -7.38 -15.80
C ASN A 138 -19.64 -8.47 -15.94
N GLY A 139 -19.31 -9.52 -16.69
CA GLY A 139 -20.23 -10.64 -16.94
C GLY A 139 -20.54 -11.49 -15.71
N ASP A 140 -19.75 -11.36 -14.64
CA ASP A 140 -19.94 -12.01 -13.35
C ASP A 140 -20.73 -11.16 -12.34
N GLY A 141 -21.13 -9.93 -12.71
CA GLY A 141 -21.90 -9.02 -11.86
C GLY A 141 -21.05 -8.00 -11.09
N THR A 142 -19.71 -8.07 -11.17
CA THR A 142 -18.82 -7.11 -10.52
C THR A 142 -18.68 -5.80 -11.30
N LEU A 143 -18.27 -4.72 -10.64
CA LEU A 143 -17.95 -3.44 -11.26
C LEU A 143 -16.44 -3.21 -11.32
N THR A 144 -15.91 -2.87 -12.49
CA THR A 144 -14.52 -2.43 -12.65
C THR A 144 -14.45 -0.92 -12.84
N PHE A 145 -13.61 -0.26 -12.04
CA PHE A 145 -13.30 1.16 -12.10
C PHE A 145 -11.90 1.36 -12.66
N ASN A 146 -11.73 2.27 -13.61
CA ASN A 146 -10.44 2.57 -14.23
C ASN A 146 -10.27 4.08 -14.42
N ALA A 147 -9.19 4.63 -13.85
CA ALA A 147 -8.87 6.05 -13.88
C ALA A 147 -7.92 6.45 -15.03
N PHE A 148 -7.62 5.55 -15.96
CA PHE A 148 -6.76 5.72 -17.14
C PHE A 148 -5.30 6.12 -16.86
N GLY A 149 -4.83 5.96 -15.62
CA GLY A 149 -3.47 6.29 -15.23
C GLY A 149 -3.06 7.70 -15.63
N LYS A 150 -1.84 7.84 -16.17
CA LYS A 150 -1.23 9.14 -16.51
C LYS A 150 -2.02 9.99 -17.52
N ASN A 151 -2.97 9.41 -18.25
CA ASN A 151 -3.80 10.12 -19.22
C ASN A 151 -5.19 10.49 -18.68
N GLY A 152 -5.49 10.12 -17.43
CA GLY A 152 -6.79 10.29 -16.83
C GLY A 152 -6.89 11.45 -15.85
N PRO A 153 -8.06 11.61 -15.20
CA PRO A 153 -8.34 12.74 -14.32
C PRO A 153 -7.50 12.76 -13.03
N LEU A 154 -6.97 11.61 -12.62
CA LEU A 154 -6.25 11.42 -11.36
C LEU A 154 -4.72 11.37 -11.53
N ALA A 155 -4.21 11.67 -12.72
CA ALA A 155 -2.78 11.70 -13.01
C ALA A 155 -1.97 12.75 -12.21
N HIS A 156 -2.66 13.57 -11.42
CA HIS A 156 -2.07 14.58 -10.56
C HIS A 156 -1.76 14.06 -9.14
N LEU A 157 -2.31 12.91 -8.74
CA LEU A 157 -2.07 12.33 -7.42
C LEU A 157 -0.62 11.85 -7.33
N LEU A 158 0.11 12.43 -6.38
CA LEU A 158 1.46 12.00 -5.99
C LEU A 158 1.39 10.84 -4.99
N ALA A 159 2.51 10.16 -4.74
CA ALA A 159 2.58 9.12 -3.71
C ALA A 159 2.19 9.69 -2.34
N GLY A 160 1.32 8.99 -1.61
CA GLY A 160 0.75 9.45 -0.34
C GLY A 160 -0.39 10.47 -0.47
N GLU A 161 -0.84 10.76 -1.70
CA GLU A 161 -2.07 11.49 -1.93
C GLU A 161 -3.20 10.51 -2.30
N GLU A 162 -4.40 10.79 -1.80
CA GLU A 162 -5.60 10.03 -2.12
C GLU A 162 -6.76 10.92 -2.56
N GLU A 163 -7.63 10.37 -3.42
CA GLU A 163 -8.90 10.97 -3.77
C GLU A 163 -10.01 9.91 -3.83
N THR A 164 -11.02 10.04 -2.97
CA THR A 164 -12.21 9.17 -2.97
C THR A 164 -13.28 9.67 -3.94
N ARG A 165 -13.77 8.74 -4.78
CA ARG A 165 -14.90 8.93 -5.69
C ARG A 165 -16.08 8.08 -5.23
N GLN A 166 -17.20 8.73 -4.93
CA GLN A 166 -18.45 8.05 -4.59
C GLN A 166 -19.32 7.83 -5.82
N TYR A 167 -19.83 6.61 -5.99
CA TYR A 167 -20.80 6.24 -7.03
C TYR A 167 -22.05 5.65 -6.40
N THR A 168 -23.24 6.04 -6.87
CA THR A 168 -24.47 5.35 -6.53
C THR A 168 -24.72 4.22 -7.51
N TYR A 169 -25.10 3.03 -7.04
CA TYR A 169 -25.55 1.94 -7.91
C TYR A 169 -26.98 1.53 -7.58
N THR A 170 -27.70 1.09 -8.61
CA THR A 170 -29.09 0.61 -8.50
C THR A 170 -29.10 -0.90 -8.63
N VAL A 171 -29.65 -1.57 -7.61
CA VAL A 171 -29.84 -3.02 -7.54
C VAL A 171 -31.26 -3.36 -7.96
N ASP A 172 -31.40 -4.37 -8.80
CA ASP A 172 -32.65 -4.87 -9.36
C ASP A 172 -32.75 -6.38 -9.04
N ASP A 173 -33.89 -6.77 -8.48
CA ASP A 173 -34.22 -8.17 -8.12
C ASP A 173 -34.75 -9.01 -9.30
N GLY A 174 -34.98 -8.38 -10.46
CA GLY A 174 -35.54 -9.02 -11.65
C GLY A 174 -37.06 -9.22 -11.62
N ASN A 175 -37.71 -8.94 -10.51
CA ASN A 175 -39.14 -9.11 -10.24
C ASN A 175 -39.88 -7.77 -10.03
N GLY A 176 -39.15 -6.65 -10.12
CA GLY A 176 -39.68 -5.29 -10.17
C GLY A 176 -39.37 -4.44 -8.94
N GLY A 177 -38.68 -5.01 -7.95
CA GLY A 177 -38.15 -4.29 -6.81
C GLY A 177 -36.75 -3.74 -7.13
N MET A 178 -36.52 -2.52 -6.68
CA MET A 178 -35.25 -1.83 -6.88
C MET A 178 -34.88 -1.05 -5.63
N ALA A 179 -33.58 -0.97 -5.39
CA ALA A 179 -33.02 -0.11 -4.36
C ALA A 179 -31.69 0.47 -4.82
N THR A 180 -31.20 1.48 -4.11
CA THR A 180 -29.95 2.17 -4.44
C THR A 180 -29.09 2.32 -3.21
N THR A 181 -27.78 2.14 -3.36
CA THR A 181 -26.78 2.45 -2.34
C THR A 181 -25.51 2.99 -3.02
N THR A 182 -24.40 3.07 -2.29
CA THR A 182 -23.15 3.67 -2.75
C THR A 182 -21.97 2.71 -2.69
N VAL A 183 -21.02 2.90 -3.60
CA VAL A 183 -19.65 2.39 -3.49
C VAL A 183 -18.68 3.57 -3.49
N ASP A 184 -17.83 3.62 -2.47
CA ASP A 184 -16.72 4.57 -2.36
C ASP A 184 -15.45 3.94 -2.94
N VAL A 185 -14.88 4.59 -3.96
CA VAL A 185 -13.65 4.14 -4.61
C VAL A 185 -12.55 5.13 -4.28
N THR A 186 -11.64 4.76 -3.40
CA THR A 186 -10.47 5.57 -3.06
C THR A 186 -9.35 5.26 -4.04
N PHE A 187 -8.92 6.29 -4.77
CA PHE A 187 -7.77 6.21 -5.66
C PHE A 187 -6.58 6.86 -4.99
N CYS A 188 -5.47 6.15 -4.94
CA CYS A 188 -4.24 6.66 -4.35
C CYS A 188 -3.25 6.99 -5.46
N GLY A 189 -2.27 7.83 -5.14
CA GLY A 189 -1.08 7.99 -5.95
C GLY A 189 -0.54 6.62 -6.35
N ALA A 190 -0.27 6.44 -7.63
CA ALA A 190 0.36 5.22 -8.10
C ALA A 190 1.76 5.10 -7.49
N THR A 191 2.15 3.90 -7.05
CA THR A 191 3.53 3.63 -6.63
C THR A 191 4.51 3.94 -7.75
N ASP A 192 5.63 4.52 -7.34
CA ASP A 192 6.81 4.61 -8.19
C ASP A 192 7.33 3.18 -8.40
N THR A 193 7.43 2.71 -9.65
CA THR A 193 8.23 1.53 -9.97
C THR A 193 9.71 1.92 -9.89
N LEU A 194 10.63 0.96 -9.88
CA LEU A 194 12.07 1.27 -10.01
C LEU A 194 12.34 2.13 -11.26
N GLU A 195 11.58 1.91 -12.33
CA GLU A 195 11.61 2.72 -13.56
C GLU A 195 11.06 4.15 -13.34
N LYS A 196 10.02 4.33 -12.52
CA LYS A 196 9.52 5.67 -12.15
C LYS A 196 10.50 6.39 -11.22
N VAL A 197 11.07 5.73 -10.20
CA VAL A 197 12.16 6.30 -9.38
C VAL A 197 13.32 6.74 -10.28
N ALA A 198 13.72 5.91 -11.26
CA ALA A 198 14.72 6.25 -12.26
C ALA A 198 14.35 7.45 -13.15
N GLN A 199 13.07 7.62 -13.50
CA GLN A 199 12.59 8.77 -14.29
C GLN A 199 12.51 10.07 -13.49
N LEU A 200 12.36 10.00 -12.17
CA LEU A 200 12.31 11.16 -11.28
C LEU A 200 13.72 11.73 -11.06
N VAL A 201 14.69 10.84 -10.88
CA VAL A 201 16.09 11.20 -10.67
C VAL A 201 16.81 11.71 -11.93
N ASP A 202 16.33 11.34 -13.13
CA ASP A 202 16.97 11.69 -14.40
C ASP A 202 16.81 13.19 -14.75
N GLY A 203 17.92 13.94 -14.68
CA GLY A 203 18.02 15.32 -15.15
C GLY A 203 17.42 16.39 -14.22
N SER A 204 16.98 16.01 -13.03
CA SER A 204 16.46 16.92 -12.01
C SER A 204 17.56 17.55 -11.16
N ALA A 205 17.53 18.89 -11.02
CA ALA A 205 18.38 19.58 -10.06
C ALA A 205 17.76 19.43 -8.66
N LEU A 206 18.38 18.60 -7.83
CA LEU A 206 18.00 18.41 -6.43
C LEU A 206 18.83 19.31 -5.53
N THR A 207 18.23 19.73 -4.43
CA THR A 207 18.91 20.47 -3.37
C THR A 207 18.88 19.68 -2.08
N PHE A 208 20.02 19.49 -1.44
CA PHE A 208 20.08 18.78 -0.16
C PHE A 208 20.69 19.65 0.91
N LYS A 209 20.37 19.32 2.15
CA LYS A 209 20.98 19.86 3.35
C LYS A 209 21.38 18.71 4.26
N ALA A 210 22.65 18.66 4.65
CA ALA A 210 23.06 17.80 5.76
C ALA A 210 22.54 18.41 7.06
N ILE A 211 21.69 17.66 7.77
CA ILE A 211 21.17 18.03 9.09
C ILE A 211 22.07 17.52 10.20
N ASP A 212 22.71 16.38 9.95
CA ASP A 212 23.59 15.72 10.89
C ASP A 212 24.67 14.93 10.14
N ASN A 213 25.91 15.00 10.61
CA ASN A 213 26.79 13.85 10.54
C ASN A 213 26.77 13.29 11.96
N ASN A 214 26.67 11.99 12.19
CA ASN A 214 26.59 11.44 13.56
C ASN A 214 27.93 11.57 14.35
N TRP A 215 28.69 12.64 14.10
CA TRP A 215 29.97 12.94 14.71
C TRP A 215 29.78 13.40 16.16
N ASP A 216 30.22 12.56 17.09
CA ASP A 216 30.33 12.96 18.48
C ASP A 216 31.39 14.07 18.64
N ASN A 217 30.92 15.28 18.94
CA ASN A 217 31.71 16.51 19.12
C ASN A 217 32.54 16.52 20.42
N ASP A 218 32.68 15.39 21.12
CA ASP A 218 33.47 15.30 22.34
C ASP A 218 34.99 15.23 22.10
N TYR A 219 35.49 15.24 20.84
CA TYR A 219 36.92 15.29 20.54
C TYR A 219 37.42 16.69 20.19
N PRO A 220 38.11 17.41 21.11
CA PRO A 220 38.72 18.69 20.77
C PRO A 220 39.90 18.48 19.82
N ASP A 221 39.82 19.15 18.67
CA ASP A 221 40.88 19.34 17.70
C ASP A 221 42.26 19.44 18.38
N SER A 222 43.12 18.47 18.10
CA SER A 222 44.45 18.38 18.71
C SER A 222 45.46 19.34 18.07
N GLY A 223 45.02 20.26 17.21
CA GLY A 223 45.79 21.42 16.77
C GLY A 223 46.94 21.09 15.83
N TRP A 224 46.82 19.99 15.08
CA TRP A 224 47.78 19.61 14.05
C TRP A 224 47.21 19.93 12.66
N GLU A 225 47.25 21.21 12.28
CA GLU A 225 46.80 21.73 10.96
C GLU A 225 47.66 21.26 9.76
N ASN A 226 48.30 20.10 9.87
CA ASN A 226 49.11 19.50 8.83
C ASN A 226 49.08 17.96 8.87
N ASP A 227 48.11 17.39 9.57
CA ASP A 227 47.70 16.00 9.39
C ASP A 227 46.72 15.91 8.21
N PHE A 228 46.49 14.71 7.69
CA PHE A 228 45.32 14.47 6.86
C PHE A 228 44.09 14.80 7.71
N ASP A 229 43.58 16.01 7.59
CA ASP A 229 42.42 16.50 8.33
C ASP A 229 41.21 15.72 7.80
N PHE A 230 40.95 14.56 8.43
CA PHE A 230 39.83 13.69 8.18
C PHE A 230 38.56 14.35 8.74
N ASP A 231 38.21 15.54 8.23
CA ASP A 231 36.85 16.11 8.30
C ASP A 231 35.85 15.25 7.49
N ARG A 232 36.11 13.94 7.36
CA ARG A 232 35.27 12.96 6.69
C ARG A 232 34.42 12.36 7.81
N ALA A 233 33.10 12.51 7.75
CA ALA A 233 32.28 11.72 8.64
C ALA A 233 32.54 10.24 8.30
N ASP A 234 32.94 9.47 9.31
CA ASP A 234 33.24 8.04 9.19
C ASP A 234 31.98 7.18 9.33
N GLU A 235 30.81 7.82 9.32
CA GLU A 235 29.49 7.27 9.55
C GLU A 235 28.47 7.82 8.54
N ALA A 236 27.23 7.32 8.63
CA ALA A 236 26.11 7.82 7.85
C ALA A 236 25.75 9.28 8.19
N TYR A 237 25.16 9.96 7.21
CA TYR A 237 24.62 11.31 7.34
C TYR A 237 23.11 11.28 7.45
N THR A 238 22.56 12.29 8.12
CA THR A 238 21.15 12.65 7.97
C THR A 238 21.00 13.78 6.95
N LEU A 239 20.34 13.50 5.82
CA LEU A 239 20.12 14.47 4.74
C LEU A 239 18.64 14.88 4.65
N GLU A 240 18.38 16.17 4.64
CA GLU A 240 17.12 16.75 4.18
C GLU A 240 17.19 16.96 2.67
N VAL A 241 16.26 16.36 1.95
CA VAL A 241 16.17 16.48 0.50
C VAL A 241 15.05 17.43 0.15
N PHE A 242 15.40 18.45 -0.62
CA PHE A 242 14.48 19.37 -1.22
C PHE A 242 14.35 19.06 -2.71
N THR A 243 13.09 19.07 -3.11
CA THR A 243 12.50 18.37 -4.24
C THR A 243 13.11 18.71 -5.61
N ASP A 244 12.84 17.82 -6.57
CA ASP A 244 12.65 18.17 -7.96
C ASP A 244 11.17 18.52 -8.23
N ALA A 245 10.77 18.83 -9.47
CA ALA A 245 9.39 19.24 -9.75
C ALA A 245 8.29 18.21 -9.35
N SER A 246 8.64 16.96 -9.00
CA SER A 246 7.70 15.90 -8.64
C SER A 246 7.34 15.85 -7.15
N GLY A 247 8.21 16.31 -6.25
CA GLY A 247 8.01 16.19 -4.80
C GLY A 247 8.33 14.82 -4.19
N LEU A 248 8.61 13.78 -4.98
CA LEU A 248 8.65 12.39 -4.52
C LEU A 248 9.93 12.03 -3.72
N LEU A 249 11.07 12.61 -4.05
CA LEU A 249 12.34 12.41 -3.31
C LEU A 249 12.49 13.35 -2.10
N THR A 250 11.41 14.01 -1.66
CA THR A 250 11.46 14.98 -0.56
C THR A 250 11.37 14.28 0.78
N GLY A 251 12.25 14.61 1.72
CA GLY A 251 12.18 14.04 3.06
C GLY A 251 13.47 14.18 3.84
N VAL A 252 13.48 13.58 5.03
CA VAL A 252 14.67 13.42 5.86
C VAL A 252 15.10 11.97 5.76
N PHE A 253 16.36 11.76 5.41
CA PHE A 253 16.98 10.45 5.20
C PHE A 253 18.07 10.27 6.24
N GLU A 254 17.83 9.41 7.21
CA GLU A 254 18.74 9.19 8.36
C GLU A 254 19.94 8.30 8.01
N PHE A 255 19.88 7.55 6.90
CA PHE A 255 20.93 6.64 6.44
C PHE A 255 21.46 7.02 5.06
N ALA A 256 22.08 8.19 4.97
CA ALA A 256 22.76 8.63 3.75
C ALA A 256 24.25 8.28 3.81
N TYR A 257 24.70 7.40 2.93
CA TYR A 257 26.09 6.91 2.93
C TYR A 257 26.91 7.56 1.82
N CYS A 258 28.18 7.86 2.11
CA CYS A 258 29.16 8.29 1.13
C CYS A 258 29.54 7.11 0.22
N LEU A 259 29.49 7.30 -1.09
CA LEU A 259 29.93 6.27 -2.04
C LEU A 259 31.42 6.35 -2.39
N ALA A 260 32.05 7.52 -2.27
CA ALA A 260 33.49 7.68 -2.48
C ALA A 260 34.15 8.10 -1.18
N PHE A 261 35.25 7.45 -0.81
CA PHE A 261 36.04 7.80 0.36
C PHE A 261 36.83 9.08 0.11
N TYR A 262 37.35 9.28 -1.10
CA TYR A 262 38.31 10.34 -1.40
C TYR A 262 37.72 11.67 -1.83
N ASP A 263 36.46 11.67 -2.26
CA ASP A 263 35.74 12.89 -2.53
C ASP A 263 35.33 13.52 -1.19
N HIS A 264 35.06 14.83 -1.21
CA HIS A 264 34.69 15.55 0.00
C HIS A 264 33.43 16.36 -0.25
N ALA A 265 32.59 16.48 0.78
CA ALA A 265 31.55 17.48 0.86
C ALA A 265 32.07 18.63 1.75
N ILE A 266 32.18 19.85 1.23
CA ILE A 266 32.48 21.02 2.06
C ILE A 266 31.17 21.42 2.75
N LEU A 267 30.97 20.88 3.94
CA LEU A 267 29.80 21.12 4.75
C LEU A 267 29.96 22.41 5.57
N GLY A 268 30.01 23.57 4.90
CA GLY A 268 30.04 24.89 5.56
C GLY A 268 31.26 25.15 6.45
N PRO A 269 31.43 26.34 7.03
CA PRO A 269 32.52 26.63 7.96
C PRO A 269 32.29 25.96 9.33
N GLN A 270 33.39 25.52 9.96
CA GLN A 270 33.48 24.85 11.28
C GLN A 270 32.77 25.56 12.46
N GLN A 271 32.27 26.79 12.29
CA GLN A 271 31.57 27.57 13.32
C GLN A 271 30.06 27.32 13.40
N ASP A 272 29.50 26.52 12.49
CA ASP A 272 28.07 26.16 12.48
C ASP A 272 27.77 24.86 13.26
N PHE A 273 28.78 24.26 13.90
CA PHE A 273 28.63 23.11 14.80
C PHE A 273 28.21 23.59 16.20
N VAL A 274 26.97 23.30 16.60
CA VAL A 274 26.48 23.48 17.97
C VAL A 274 25.92 22.13 18.43
N ASP A 275 26.40 21.60 19.55
CA ASP A 275 25.97 20.30 20.12
C ASP A 275 26.09 19.09 19.16
N GLY A 276 27.19 18.99 18.40
CA GLY A 276 27.47 17.78 17.59
C GLY A 276 26.59 17.57 16.37
N HIS A 277 25.73 18.55 16.05
CA HIS A 277 24.95 18.54 14.82
C HIS A 277 25.56 19.47 13.77
N ILE A 278 25.69 18.98 12.54
CA ILE A 278 25.95 19.82 11.37
C ILE A 278 24.73 20.70 11.12
N VAL A 279 24.73 21.95 11.60
CA VAL A 279 23.74 22.95 11.17
C VAL A 279 24.22 23.64 9.88
N ASN A 280 24.72 22.88 8.91
CA ASN A 280 25.11 23.45 7.63
C ASN A 280 23.86 23.63 6.75
N ASN A 281 23.27 24.82 6.80
CA ASN A 281 22.16 25.24 5.95
C ASN A 281 22.54 25.43 4.46
N LYS A 282 23.73 25.00 4.03
CA LYS A 282 24.16 25.17 2.65
C LYS A 282 23.60 24.06 1.77
N ALA A 283 22.54 24.44 1.05
CA ALA A 283 22.01 23.74 -0.10
C ALA A 283 23.13 23.25 -1.04
N LEU A 284 23.35 21.94 -1.10
CA LEU A 284 24.17 21.30 -2.13
C LEU A 284 23.29 21.11 -3.37
N THR A 285 23.74 21.61 -4.52
CA THR A 285 23.07 21.39 -5.80
C THR A 285 23.74 20.25 -6.56
N PHE A 286 22.94 19.28 -6.97
CA PHE A 286 23.40 18.08 -7.66
C PHE A 286 23.08 18.19 -9.15
N ALA A 287 23.98 17.68 -10.01
CA ALA A 287 23.74 17.69 -11.45
C ALA A 287 22.77 16.59 -11.88
N THR A 288 22.83 15.44 -11.21
CA THR A 288 22.10 14.23 -11.57
C THR A 288 21.87 13.37 -10.34
N ALA A 289 20.68 12.78 -10.23
CA ALA A 289 20.42 11.65 -9.37
C ALA A 289 20.27 10.39 -10.24
N TYR A 290 20.47 9.21 -9.66
CA TYR A 290 20.33 7.93 -10.34
C TYR A 290 19.92 6.84 -9.37
N VAL A 291 19.13 5.85 -9.83
CA VAL A 291 18.91 4.63 -9.05
C VAL A 291 20.22 3.86 -9.01
N ALA A 292 20.73 3.46 -7.86
CA ALA A 292 22.08 2.90 -7.70
C ALA A 292 22.22 1.45 -8.22
N VAL A 293 21.94 1.23 -9.51
CA VAL A 293 22.21 0.01 -10.27
C VAL A 293 23.33 0.28 -11.28
N ASP A 294 24.14 -0.74 -11.61
CA ASP A 294 25.38 -0.58 -12.40
C ASP A 294 25.22 0.38 -13.61
N ASP A 295 24.22 0.19 -14.48
CA ASP A 295 24.09 0.94 -15.74
C ASP A 295 23.70 2.42 -15.61
N SER A 296 23.32 2.91 -14.43
CA SER A 296 22.80 4.28 -14.24
C SER A 296 23.85 5.29 -13.73
N VAL A 297 25.03 4.81 -13.31
CA VAL A 297 26.07 5.66 -12.73
C VAL A 297 26.71 6.53 -13.80
N PRO A 298 26.82 7.86 -13.59
CA PRO A 298 27.51 8.76 -14.51
C PRO A 298 28.97 8.33 -14.79
N THR A 299 29.43 8.50 -16.03
CA THR A 299 30.80 8.15 -16.43
C THR A 299 31.84 8.95 -15.63
N GLY A 300 32.88 8.28 -15.14
CA GLY A 300 33.95 8.88 -14.33
C GLY A 300 33.73 8.80 -12.81
N GLU A 301 32.54 8.38 -12.36
CA GLU A 301 32.23 8.22 -10.93
C GLU A 301 32.51 6.79 -10.45
N LEU A 302 33.00 6.66 -9.22
CA LEU A 302 33.32 5.35 -8.60
C LEU A 302 34.31 4.49 -9.41
N GLU A 303 35.08 5.12 -10.31
CA GLU A 303 36.04 4.47 -11.19
C GLU A 303 37.38 4.26 -10.48
N ASN A 304 37.40 3.44 -9.43
CA ASN A 304 38.61 2.86 -8.86
C ASN A 304 38.32 1.39 -8.51
N LEU A 305 39.33 0.52 -8.59
CA LEU A 305 39.13 -0.90 -8.30
C LEU A 305 38.78 -1.06 -6.80
N GLY A 306 37.61 -1.59 -6.50
CA GLY A 306 37.11 -1.95 -5.18
C GLY A 306 37.80 -3.18 -4.57
N TYR A 307 37.45 -3.49 -3.32
CA TYR A 307 38.08 -4.57 -2.54
C TYR A 307 38.11 -5.92 -3.27
N ASN A 308 36.98 -6.36 -3.82
CA ASN A 308 36.83 -7.61 -4.58
C ASN A 308 37.44 -7.57 -5.99
N GLY A 309 38.02 -6.44 -6.41
CA GLY A 309 38.62 -6.24 -7.72
C GLY A 309 37.66 -5.90 -8.85
N MET A 310 36.38 -5.71 -8.54
CA MET A 310 35.42 -5.03 -9.41
C MET A 310 35.56 -3.52 -9.24
N THR A 311 35.08 -2.72 -10.18
CA THR A 311 35.03 -1.26 -10.01
C THR A 311 33.99 -0.88 -8.94
N GLY A 312 34.08 0.31 -8.34
CA GLY A 312 33.07 0.74 -7.38
C GLY A 312 31.66 0.80 -7.97
N LYS A 313 31.55 1.13 -9.27
CA LYS A 313 30.31 1.05 -10.05
C LYS A 313 29.70 -0.35 -10.09
N GLU A 314 30.52 -1.35 -10.36
CA GLU A 314 30.11 -2.76 -10.45
C GLU A 314 29.73 -3.35 -9.07
N ASN A 315 30.10 -2.71 -7.96
CA ASN A 315 29.75 -3.14 -6.60
C ASN A 315 28.42 -2.57 -6.09
N LEU A 316 27.69 -1.79 -6.90
CA LEU A 316 26.49 -1.10 -6.41
C LEU A 316 25.33 -2.03 -6.05
N ASP A 317 25.21 -3.17 -6.71
CA ASP A 317 24.26 -4.22 -6.31
C ASP A 317 24.54 -4.74 -4.89
N LEU A 318 25.81 -4.94 -4.54
CA LEU A 318 26.23 -5.32 -3.19
C LEU A 318 25.96 -4.21 -2.18
N VAL A 319 26.22 -2.95 -2.54
CA VAL A 319 25.90 -1.79 -1.69
C VAL A 319 24.38 -1.71 -1.45
N GLN A 320 23.57 -1.91 -2.47
CA GLN A 320 22.11 -1.94 -2.33
C GLN A 320 21.64 -3.10 -1.46
N TRP A 321 22.27 -4.26 -1.57
CA TRP A 321 22.00 -5.38 -0.69
C TRP A 321 22.30 -5.04 0.76
N ILE A 322 23.46 -4.42 1.05
CA ILE A 322 23.88 -4.00 2.40
C ILE A 322 22.85 -3.07 3.02
N ILE A 323 22.39 -2.05 2.28
CA ILE A 323 21.38 -1.08 2.76
C ILE A 323 20.07 -1.78 3.14
N ASN A 324 19.69 -2.82 2.40
CA ASN A 324 18.47 -3.60 2.65
C ASN A 324 18.54 -4.54 3.86
N GLN A 325 19.71 -4.79 4.43
CA GLN A 325 19.83 -5.72 5.57
C GLN A 325 19.44 -5.09 6.91
N GLY A 326 19.39 -3.76 7.00
CA GLY A 326 19.10 -3.07 8.25
C GLY A 326 20.10 -3.43 9.36
N PHE A 327 21.40 -3.51 9.03
CA PHE A 327 22.47 -3.98 9.92
C PHE A 327 22.51 -3.30 11.29
N THR A 328 22.09 -2.04 11.39
CA THR A 328 21.95 -1.31 12.67
C THR A 328 20.92 -1.89 13.64
N THR A 329 20.11 -2.85 13.18
CA THR A 329 19.15 -3.63 13.98
C THR A 329 19.56 -5.08 14.18
N VAL A 330 20.66 -5.51 13.54
CA VAL A 330 21.16 -6.89 13.55
C VAL A 330 22.24 -7.03 14.62
N ASP A 331 22.02 -7.95 15.56
CA ASP A 331 23.02 -8.31 16.58
C ASP A 331 24.27 -8.91 15.91
N ASN A 332 25.39 -8.21 16.01
CA ASN A 332 26.68 -8.63 15.45
C ASN A 332 27.43 -9.59 16.39
N GLY A 333 26.88 -9.91 17.56
CA GLY A 333 27.48 -10.82 18.53
C GLY A 333 28.77 -10.28 19.18
N SER A 334 29.11 -9.01 18.97
CA SER A 334 30.25 -8.34 19.58
C SER A 334 30.04 -8.12 21.08
N LEU A 335 31.15 -7.91 21.80
CA LEU A 335 31.11 -7.49 23.20
C LEU A 335 30.77 -6.00 23.25
N ASP A 336 30.06 -5.56 24.29
CA ASP A 336 29.89 -4.12 24.53
C ASP A 336 31.24 -3.43 24.80
N ALA A 337 31.26 -2.09 24.82
CA ALA A 337 32.45 -1.29 25.18
C ALA A 337 33.05 -1.62 26.57
N GLY A 338 32.35 -2.45 27.39
CA GLY A 338 32.81 -2.98 28.67
C GLY A 338 33.43 -4.39 28.61
N GLY A 339 33.48 -5.03 27.44
CA GLY A 339 34.07 -6.35 27.23
C GLY A 339 33.21 -7.51 27.77
N ALA A 340 31.91 -7.30 27.97
CA ALA A 340 30.99 -8.37 28.36
C ALA A 340 30.25 -8.94 27.12
N THR A 341 30.14 -10.26 27.02
CA THR A 341 29.29 -10.91 26.00
C THR A 341 27.83 -10.64 26.36
N THR A 342 27.17 -9.80 25.57
CA THR A 342 25.72 -9.60 25.63
C THR A 342 25.16 -9.75 24.23
N THR A 343 24.16 -10.60 24.07
CA THR A 343 23.21 -10.48 22.95
C THR A 343 22.67 -9.05 22.90
N GLY A 344 22.66 -8.42 21.72
CA GLY A 344 22.05 -7.12 21.46
C GLY A 344 23.03 -5.97 21.18
N VAL A 345 24.27 -6.26 20.77
CA VAL A 345 25.15 -5.23 20.18
C VAL A 345 24.94 -5.28 18.68
N ASN A 346 24.45 -4.18 18.10
CA ASN A 346 24.19 -4.15 16.66
C ASN A 346 25.41 -3.62 15.90
N TYR A 347 25.46 -3.86 14.59
CA TYR A 347 26.42 -3.17 13.73
C TYR A 347 26.20 -1.66 13.78
N THR A 348 27.28 -0.90 13.60
CA THR A 348 27.22 0.56 13.61
C THR A 348 27.13 1.15 12.21
N ASP A 349 26.68 2.40 12.11
CA ASP A 349 26.71 3.13 10.83
C ASP A 349 28.13 3.30 10.30
N ALA A 350 29.13 3.39 11.18
CA ALA A 350 30.54 3.43 10.79
C ALA A 350 31.00 2.13 10.12
N GLU A 351 30.57 0.98 10.63
CA GLU A 351 30.90 -0.33 10.05
C GLU A 351 30.26 -0.49 8.66
N ILE A 352 29.02 -0.01 8.50
CA ILE A 352 28.32 -0.01 7.21
C ILE A 352 29.00 0.94 6.22
N GLN A 353 29.32 2.17 6.64
CA GLN A 353 30.01 3.17 5.83
C GLN A 353 31.40 2.69 5.38
N ALA A 354 32.16 2.04 6.28
CA ALA A 354 33.45 1.44 5.98
C ALA A 354 33.34 0.26 5.00
N ALA A 355 32.31 -0.58 5.13
CA ALA A 355 32.05 -1.67 4.17
C ALA A 355 31.75 -1.11 2.76
N ILE A 356 30.93 -0.07 2.67
CA ILE A 356 30.63 0.62 1.40
C ILE A 356 31.93 1.17 0.78
N TRP A 357 32.78 1.85 1.56
CA TRP A 357 34.07 2.35 1.05
C TRP A 357 35.05 1.25 0.67
N ALA A 358 35.07 0.13 1.38
CA ALA A 358 35.89 -1.02 0.97
C ALA A 358 35.40 -1.55 -0.40
N LEU A 359 34.10 -1.65 -0.62
CA LEU A 359 33.52 -2.04 -1.91
C LEU A 359 33.82 -1.04 -3.02
N THR A 360 33.76 0.27 -2.75
CA THR A 360 33.89 1.29 -3.81
C THR A 360 35.31 1.79 -4.06
N ASP A 361 36.14 1.91 -3.01
CA ASP A 361 37.48 2.50 -3.04
C ASP A 361 38.56 1.64 -2.36
N GLY A 362 38.23 0.43 -1.89
CA GLY A 362 39.09 -0.37 -1.00
C GLY A 362 40.54 -0.54 -1.46
N LYS A 363 40.82 -0.85 -2.73
CA LYS A 363 42.23 -0.97 -3.18
C LYS A 363 42.95 0.35 -3.19
N GLN A 364 42.25 1.45 -3.45
CA GLN A 364 42.85 2.77 -3.40
C GLN A 364 43.18 3.14 -1.96
N ILE A 365 42.30 2.79 -1.01
CA ILE A 365 42.53 2.90 0.43
C ILE A 365 43.78 2.10 0.81
N GLU A 366 43.81 0.80 0.56
CA GLU A 366 44.94 -0.09 0.86
C GLU A 366 46.26 0.46 0.27
N GLN A 367 46.25 0.91 -0.99
CA GLN A 367 47.45 1.43 -1.64
C GLN A 367 47.98 2.72 -1.02
N LYS A 368 47.10 3.62 -0.55
CA LYS A 368 47.48 4.93 -0.03
C LYS A 368 47.77 4.92 1.47
N THR A 369 47.05 4.10 2.23
CA THR A 369 47.13 4.07 3.71
C THR A 369 47.89 2.84 4.24
N GLY A 370 47.95 1.76 3.45
CA GLY A 370 48.48 0.47 3.89
C GLY A 370 47.51 -0.32 4.77
N LEU A 371 46.25 0.11 4.88
CA LEU A 371 45.21 -0.61 5.62
C LEU A 371 44.80 -1.87 4.85
N GLU A 372 44.94 -3.01 5.52
CA GLU A 372 44.54 -4.30 4.97
C GLU A 372 43.06 -4.28 4.58
N ASP A 373 42.75 -4.94 3.48
CA ASP A 373 41.41 -4.99 2.89
C ASP A 373 40.77 -3.64 2.51
N GLY A 374 41.52 -2.53 2.62
CA GLY A 374 40.99 -1.19 2.34
C GLY A 374 39.93 -0.73 3.33
N ILE A 375 39.88 -1.33 4.52
CA ILE A 375 38.92 -0.98 5.57
C ILE A 375 39.46 0.19 6.39
N PHE A 376 38.69 1.28 6.43
CA PHE A 376 38.99 2.46 7.23
C PHE A 376 37.92 2.67 8.31
N LEU A 377 38.36 2.75 9.56
CA LEU A 377 37.58 3.16 10.73
C LEU A 377 38.47 4.11 11.54
N ALA A 378 38.00 5.33 11.81
CA ALA A 378 38.82 6.31 12.51
C ALA A 378 38.96 6.04 14.01
N ASP A 379 37.90 5.50 14.65
CA ASP A 379 37.89 5.23 16.08
C ASP A 379 37.39 3.79 16.36
N PRO A 380 38.14 2.99 17.13
CA PRO A 380 37.71 1.67 17.62
C PRO A 380 36.40 1.64 18.43
N ILE A 381 35.92 2.80 18.92
CA ILE A 381 34.62 2.91 19.60
C ILE A 381 33.47 2.84 18.61
N LEU A 382 33.69 3.30 17.37
CA LEU A 382 32.66 3.34 16.34
C LEU A 382 32.49 1.98 15.63
N GLY A 383 33.42 1.05 15.78
CA GLY A 383 33.29 -0.29 15.20
C GLY A 383 34.59 -1.07 15.13
N THR A 384 34.53 -2.28 14.58
CA THR A 384 35.69 -3.16 14.41
C THR A 384 35.90 -3.58 12.96
N VAL A 385 37.17 -3.82 12.58
CA VAL A 385 37.52 -4.33 11.25
C VAL A 385 36.89 -5.70 11.01
N GLU A 386 36.83 -6.54 12.04
CA GLU A 386 36.19 -7.85 11.97
C GLU A 386 34.71 -7.75 11.58
N ASN A 387 33.95 -6.83 12.18
CA ASN A 387 32.53 -6.63 11.83
C ASN A 387 32.35 -6.12 10.39
N VAL A 388 33.23 -5.22 9.93
CA VAL A 388 33.23 -4.77 8.52
C VAL A 388 33.50 -5.96 7.58
N GLN A 389 34.45 -6.82 7.92
CA GLN A 389 34.74 -8.03 7.15
C GLN A 389 33.54 -9.00 7.12
N GLU A 390 32.76 -9.08 8.19
CA GLU A 390 31.52 -9.88 8.20
C GLU A 390 30.47 -9.33 7.23
N ILE A 391 30.24 -8.00 7.22
CA ILE A 391 29.34 -7.35 6.27
C ILE A 391 29.81 -7.64 4.83
N LEU A 392 31.10 -7.46 4.55
CA LEU A 392 31.68 -7.72 3.22
C LEU A 392 31.56 -9.19 2.81
N ALA A 393 31.81 -10.12 3.73
CA ALA A 393 31.70 -11.56 3.47
C ALA A 393 30.25 -11.99 3.20
N ALA A 394 29.29 -11.37 3.87
CA ALA A 394 27.87 -11.58 3.62
C ALA A 394 27.48 -11.02 2.26
N ALA A 395 27.84 -9.76 1.97
CA ALA A 395 27.53 -9.09 0.70
C ALA A 395 28.08 -9.86 -0.52
N ALA A 396 29.29 -10.40 -0.43
CA ALA A 396 29.91 -11.16 -1.52
C ALA A 396 29.11 -12.39 -2.01
N GLN A 397 28.09 -12.85 -1.26
CA GLN A 397 27.19 -13.93 -1.66
C GLN A 397 25.99 -13.45 -2.50
N HIS A 398 25.83 -12.14 -2.68
CA HIS A 398 24.64 -11.49 -3.23
C HIS A 398 24.91 -10.64 -4.48
N GLU A 399 25.98 -10.99 -5.22
CA GLU A 399 26.23 -10.46 -6.57
C GLU A 399 25.00 -10.67 -7.47
N GLY A 400 24.58 -9.60 -8.15
CA GLY A 400 23.37 -9.52 -8.94
C GLY A 400 22.10 -9.15 -8.16
N TYR A 401 22.21 -8.69 -6.91
CA TYR A 401 21.06 -8.18 -6.15
C TYR A 401 20.40 -7.00 -6.89
N ALA A 402 19.08 -7.08 -7.04
CA ALA A 402 18.29 -6.04 -7.67
C ALA A 402 17.12 -5.71 -6.72
N PRO A 403 17.09 -4.52 -6.09
CA PRO A 403 16.00 -4.16 -5.20
C PRO A 403 14.70 -4.04 -5.99
N SER A 404 13.62 -4.55 -5.41
CA SER A 404 12.28 -4.46 -5.94
C SER A 404 11.33 -3.88 -4.89
N ILE A 405 10.62 -2.83 -5.28
CA ILE A 405 9.59 -2.21 -4.45
C ILE A 405 8.46 -3.20 -4.18
N GLU A 406 8.14 -4.09 -5.14
CA GLU A 406 7.15 -5.17 -4.96
C GLU A 406 7.53 -6.17 -3.85
N ASN A 407 8.83 -6.27 -3.52
CA ASN A 407 9.31 -7.12 -2.44
C ASN A 407 9.44 -6.37 -1.11
N GLY A 408 9.13 -5.08 -1.07
CA GLY A 408 9.39 -4.20 0.06
C GLY A 408 10.88 -3.89 0.25
N ASP A 409 11.68 -3.99 -0.81
CA ASP A 409 13.10 -3.60 -0.75
C ASP A 409 13.24 -2.07 -0.74
N ILE A 410 14.19 -1.58 0.06
CA ILE A 410 14.69 -0.21 0.02
C ILE A 410 15.44 0.00 -1.30
N VAL A 411 15.08 1.04 -2.05
CA VAL A 411 15.75 1.41 -3.29
C VAL A 411 16.85 2.43 -3.00
N GLY A 412 18.09 2.10 -3.35
CA GLY A 412 19.20 3.04 -3.26
C GLY A 412 19.11 4.10 -4.35
N VAL A 413 19.09 5.38 -3.95
CA VAL A 413 19.19 6.52 -4.88
C VAL A 413 20.53 7.21 -4.67
N GLY A 414 21.36 7.17 -5.71
CA GLY A 414 22.65 7.83 -5.79
C GLY A 414 22.52 9.29 -6.24
N PHE A 415 23.36 10.16 -5.68
CA PHE A 415 23.40 11.59 -6.00
C PHE A 415 24.81 12.00 -6.34
N ASN A 416 25.00 12.66 -7.49
CA ASN A 416 26.29 13.24 -7.87
C ASN A 416 26.33 14.75 -7.61
N VAL A 417 27.16 15.17 -6.66
CA VAL A 417 27.33 16.59 -6.30
C VAL A 417 28.22 17.27 -7.34
N THR A 418 27.72 18.33 -7.97
CA THR A 418 28.54 19.20 -8.85
C THR A 418 28.65 20.61 -8.29
N SER A 419 28.79 20.71 -6.97
CA SER A 419 28.89 21.98 -6.27
C SER A 419 30.33 22.49 -6.34
N PRO A 420 30.56 23.82 -6.39
CA PRO A 420 31.88 24.40 -6.09
C PRO A 420 32.43 23.96 -4.74
N ASP A 421 31.56 23.48 -3.86
CA ASP A 421 31.83 23.07 -2.49
C ASP A 421 32.09 21.56 -2.33
N GLY A 422 32.32 20.82 -3.41
CA GLY A 422 32.67 19.40 -3.31
C GLY A 422 31.95 18.51 -4.31
N ASN A 423 32.41 17.28 -4.39
CA ASN A 423 31.97 16.28 -5.37
C ASN A 423 31.55 14.95 -4.72
N GLN A 424 31.37 14.89 -3.39
CA GLN A 424 31.02 13.66 -2.67
C GLN A 424 29.73 13.01 -3.21
N PRO A 425 29.79 11.83 -3.86
CA PRO A 425 28.58 11.11 -4.18
C PRO A 425 27.99 10.49 -2.91
N PHE A 426 26.66 10.57 -2.79
CA PHE A 426 25.89 9.95 -1.71
C PHE A 426 24.93 8.90 -2.26
N ILE A 427 24.58 7.92 -1.43
CA ILE A 427 23.43 7.03 -1.63
C ILE A 427 22.49 7.18 -0.44
N VAL A 428 21.20 7.32 -0.71
CA VAL A 428 20.16 7.22 0.32
C VAL A 428 19.28 6.02 0.04
N GLY A 429 18.82 5.36 1.11
CA GLY A 429 17.76 4.38 1.01
C GLY A 429 16.40 5.05 0.88
N TYR A 430 15.65 4.69 -0.15
CA TYR A 430 14.27 5.12 -0.35
C TYR A 430 13.34 3.92 -0.14
N ASP A 431 12.60 3.95 0.97
CA ASP A 431 11.62 2.93 1.32
C ASP A 431 10.23 3.36 0.82
N LEU A 432 9.64 2.53 -0.05
CA LEU A 432 8.29 2.73 -0.57
C LEU A 432 7.36 1.74 0.14
N PHE A 433 6.60 2.25 1.11
CA PHE A 433 5.62 1.44 1.84
C PHE A 433 4.35 1.23 1.01
N GLU A 434 4.06 -0.03 0.67
CA GLU A 434 2.83 -0.54 0.03
C GLU A 434 2.61 -0.16 -1.45
N ASP A 435 2.05 -1.12 -2.21
CA ASP A 435 1.87 -1.05 -3.67
C ASP A 435 1.01 0.14 -4.13
N CYS A 436 0.27 0.82 -3.24
CA CYS A 436 -0.41 2.09 -3.51
C CYS A 436 -0.40 2.94 -2.24
N ILE A 437 0.50 3.94 -2.16
CA ILE A 437 0.58 4.83 -1.00
C ILE A 437 -0.62 5.79 -1.01
N CYS A 438 -1.58 5.51 -0.13
CA CYS A 438 -2.59 6.44 0.38
C CYS A 438 -2.09 6.93 1.76
#